data_AF-A0A450T177-F1
#
_entry.id   AF-A0A450T177-F1
#
_cell.length_a   1.000
_cell.length_b   1.000
_cell.length_c   1.000
_cell.angle_alpha   90.00
_cell.angle_beta   90.00
_cell.angle_gamma   90.00
#
_symmetry.space_group_name_H-M   'P 1'
#
loop_
_entity.id
_entity.type
_entity.pdbx_description
1 polymer ?
#
loop_
_entity_poly.entity_id
_entity_poly.type
_entity_poly.pdbx_seq_one_letter_code
_entity_poly.pdbx_strand_id
1 'polypeptide(L)' 'MEYEDLEKGKVYQVYPDDVAARDGYLRIVDESREDYLYPESCFVALELPRRAQDALSVNQTKYQAS' A
#
# COMPACT_ATOMS: atom_id res chain seq x y z
N MET A 1 -13.15 -1.45 14.88
CA MET A 1 -13.00 -2.41 13.78
C MET A 1 -11.50 -2.62 13.62
N GLU A 2 -11.02 -3.82 13.89
CA GLU A 2 -9.62 -4.17 13.62
C GLU A 2 -9.56 -4.77 12.22
N TYR A 3 -8.58 -4.34 11.42
CA TYR A 3 -8.30 -4.93 10.12
C TYR A 3 -7.31 -6.06 10.38
N GLU A 4 -7.77 -7.31 10.31
CA GLU A 4 -6.99 -8.48 10.72
C GLU A 4 -5.69 -8.64 9.91
N ASP A 5 -5.66 -8.09 8.68
CA ASP A 5 -4.52 -8.17 7.78
C ASP A 5 -3.53 -6.98 7.90
N LEU A 6 -3.86 -5.96 8.70
CA LEU A 6 -2.97 -4.83 8.96
C LEU A 6 -2.13 -5.05 10.23
N GLU A 7 -0.83 -5.19 10.03
CA GLU A 7 0.15 -5.31 11.12
C GLU A 7 0.76 -3.93 11.45
N LYS A 8 0.75 -3.57 12.74
CA LYS A 8 1.36 -2.32 13.20
C LYS A 8 2.87 -2.34 12.98
N GLY A 9 3.39 -1.26 12.41
CA GLY A 9 4.83 -1.09 12.16
C GLY A 9 5.31 -1.68 10.84
N LYS A 10 4.45 -2.38 10.08
CA LYS A 10 4.75 -2.71 8.68
C LYS A 10 4.69 -1.46 7.80
N VAL A 11 5.50 -1.49 6.74
CA VAL A 11 5.46 -0.50 5.66
C VAL A 11 4.83 -1.16 4.45
N TYR A 12 3.74 -0.58 3.97
CA TYR A 12 2.98 -1.08 2.83
C TYR A 12 3.18 -0.19 1.62
N GLN A 13 3.24 -0.80 0.43
CA GLN A 13 3.26 -0.04 -0.82
C GLN A 13 1.84 0.37 -1.19
N VAL A 14 1.63 1.67 -1.39
CA VAL A 14 0.36 2.21 -1.89
C VAL A 14 0.36 2.13 -3.41
N TYR A 15 -0.71 1.58 -3.95
CA TYR A 15 -0.95 1.57 -5.40
C TYR A 15 -1.84 2.75 -5.80
N PRO A 16 -1.48 3.50 -6.86
CA PRO A 16 -2.31 4.59 -7.36
C PRO A 16 -3.69 4.08 -7.75
N ASP A 17 -4.73 4.67 -7.16
CA ASP A 17 -6.13 4.40 -7.46
C ASP A 17 -6.93 5.68 -7.23
N ASP A 18 -7.11 6.48 -8.28
CA ASP A 18 -7.80 7.76 -8.20
C ASP A 18 -9.27 7.60 -7.79
N VAL A 19 -9.88 6.45 -8.03
CA VAL A 19 -11.28 6.20 -7.64
C VAL A 19 -11.36 6.01 -6.13
N ALA A 20 -10.52 5.13 -5.58
CA ALA A 20 -10.46 4.91 -4.13
C ALA A 20 -10.02 6.17 -3.37
N ALA A 21 -9.03 6.89 -3.90
CA ALA A 21 -8.50 8.09 -3.27
C ALA A 21 -9.56 9.20 -3.13
N ARG A 22 -10.48 9.33 -4.09
CA ARG A 22 -11.59 10.32 -4.01
C ARG A 22 -12.51 10.08 -2.82
N ASP A 23 -12.60 8.84 -2.35
CA ASP A 23 -13.43 8.44 -1.22
C ASP A 23 -12.63 8.31 0.09
N GLY A 24 -11.34 8.69 0.09
CA GLY A 24 -10.47 8.63 1.28
C GLY A 24 -9.93 7.23 1.57
N TYR A 25 -9.78 6.39 0.53
CA TYR A 25 -9.25 5.04 0.63
C TYR A 25 -7.92 4.88 -0.11
N LEU A 26 -7.09 3.96 0.40
CA LEU A 26 -5.85 3.51 -0.21
C LEU A 26 -5.98 2.06 -0.63
N ARG A 27 -5.49 1.74 -1.84
CA ARG A 27 -5.32 0.36 -2.30
C ARG A 27 -3.97 -0.16 -1.83
N ILE A 28 -4.02 -1.17 -0.96
CA ILE A 28 -2.85 -1.84 -0.38
C ILE A 28 -2.81 -3.26 -0.92
N VAL A 29 -1.62 -3.68 -1.38
CA VAL A 29 -1.34 -5.07 -1.72
C VAL A 29 -0.41 -5.63 -0.68
N ASP A 30 -0.81 -6.72 -0.04
CA ASP A 30 -0.03 -7.38 1.00
C ASP A 30 0.92 -8.46 0.41
N GLU A 31 1.47 -9.31 1.28
CA GLU A 31 2.36 -10.40 0.89
C GLU A 31 1.63 -11.54 0.14
N SER A 32 0.32 -11.69 0.35
CA SER A 32 -0.51 -12.65 -0.36
C SER A 32 -0.75 -12.25 -1.82
N ARG A 33 -0.47 -10.99 -2.18
CA ARG A 33 -0.77 -10.34 -3.47
C ARG A 33 -2.26 -10.10 -3.73
N GLU A 34 -3.05 -10.12 -2.67
CA GLU A 34 -4.43 -9.64 -2.72
C GLU A 34 -4.45 -8.13 -2.49
N ASP A 35 -5.36 -7.45 -3.19
CA ASP A 35 -5.55 -6.01 -3.03
C ASP A 35 -6.75 -5.72 -2.12
N TYR A 36 -6.54 -4.81 -1.18
CA TYR A 36 -7.52 -4.40 -0.19
C TYR A 36 -7.65 -2.89 -0.18
N LEU A 37 -8.85 -2.40 0.12
CA LEU A 37 -9.12 -0.98 0.34
C LEU A 37 -9.21 -0.71 1.84
N TYR A 38 -8.39 0.24 2.29
CA TYR A 38 -8.39 0.70 3.68
C TYR A 38 -8.55 2.22 3.72
N PRO A 39 -9.21 2.77 4.75
CA PRO A 39 -9.24 4.21 4.95
C PRO A 39 -7.81 4.76 5.05
N GLU A 40 -7.55 5.91 4.42
CA GLU A 40 -6.24 6.57 4.49
C GLU A 40 -5.83 6.88 5.94
N SER A 41 -6.80 7.08 6.82
CA SER A 41 -6.61 7.32 8.26
C SER A 41 -5.93 6.16 9.01
N CYS A 42 -5.84 4.97 8.41
CA CYS A 42 -5.12 3.84 8.97
C CYS A 42 -3.59 3.95 8.80
N PHE A 43 -3.11 4.90 7.97
CA PHE A 43 -1.71 4.98 7.58
C PHE A 43 -1.13 6.38 7.82
N VAL A 44 0.20 6.42 7.84
CA VAL A 44 0.98 7.65 7.81
C VAL A 44 1.91 7.56 6.61
N ALA A 45 1.92 8.60 5.78
CA ALA A 45 2.84 8.67 4.65
C ALA A 45 4.29 8.78 5.14
N LEU A 46 5.19 7.97 4.56
CA LEU A 46 6.61 7.96 4.89
C LEU A 46 7.44 8.36 3.68
N GLU A 47 8.32 9.34 3.86
CA GLU A 47 9.42 9.61 2.93
C GLU A 47 10.60 8.70 3.28
N LEU A 48 10.86 7.70 2.46
CA LEU A 48 11.94 6.75 2.69
C LEU A 48 13.23 7.15 1.95
N PRO A 49 14.41 6.97 2.56
CA PRO A 49 15.67 7.06 1.82
C PRO A 49 15.71 6.08 0.65
N ARG A 50 16.42 6.43 -0.43
CA ARG A 50 16.49 5.61 -1.66
C ARG A 50 16.81 4.13 -1.39
N ARG A 51 17.78 3.86 -0.51
CA ARG A 51 18.16 2.50 -0.14
C ARG A 51 17.02 1.67 0.45
N ALA A 52 16.13 2.30 1.23
CA ALA A 52 14.97 1.63 1.81
C ALA A 52 13.88 1.41 0.75
N GLN A 53 13.68 2.37 -0.16
CA GLN A 53 12.78 2.19 -1.31
C GLN A 53 13.24 1.00 -2.16
N ASP A 54 14.53 0.94 -2.51
CA ASP A 54 15.08 -0.16 -3.32
C ASP A 54 14.93 -1.52 -2.62
N ALA A 55 15.11 -1.58 -1.29
CA ALA A 55 14.95 -2.81 -0.50
C ALA A 55 13.49 -3.29 -0.39
N LEU A 56 12.53 -2.36 -0.42
CA LEU A 56 11.09 -2.65 -0.35
C LEU A 56 10.45 -2.81 -1.73
N SER A 57 11.14 -2.41 -2.80
CA SER A 57 10.67 -2.53 -4.18
C SER A 57 10.63 -4.01 -4.60
N VAL A 58 9.54 -4.68 -4.27
CA VAL A 58 9.26 -6.02 -4.81
C VAL A 58 8.86 -5.84 -6.28
N ASN A 59 9.49 -6.55 -7.21
CA ASN A 59 9.09 -6.54 -8.63
C ASN A 59 7.68 -7.14 -8.77
N GLN A 60 6.64 -6.29 -8.71
CA GLN A 60 5.24 -6.70 -8.84
C GLN A 60 4.74 -6.39 -10.26
N THR A 61 4.85 -7.38 -11.14
CA THR A 61 4.55 -7.29 -12.58
C THR A 61 3.06 -7.16 -12.94
N LYS A 62 2.14 -7.15 -11.97
CA LYS A 62 0.69 -7.13 -12.22
C LYS A 62 0.10 -5.73 -12.43
N TYR A 63 0.74 -4.66 -11.95
CA TYR A 63 0.23 -3.28 -12.04
C TYR A 63 1.08 -2.36 -12.92
N GLN A 64 1.99 -2.93 -13.74
CA GLN A 64 2.90 -2.20 -14.63
C GLN A 64 2.37 -2.04 -16.07
N ALA A 65 1.09 -2.32 -16.34
CA ALA A 65 0.48 -2.14 -17.65
C ALA A 65 -0.67 -1.14 -17.58
N SER A 66 -0.43 0.05 -18.11
CA SER A 66 -1.45 0.99 -18.63
C SER A 66 -1.29 1.04 -20.14
#